data_AF-A0A9W9QZX7-F1
#
_entry.id   AF-A0A9W9QZX7-F1
#
_cell.length_a   1.000
_cell.length_b   1.000
_cell.length_c   1.000
_cell.angle_alpha   90.00
_cell.angle_beta   90.00
_cell.angle_gamma   90.00
#
_symmetry.space_group_name_H-M   'P 1'
#
loop_
_entity.id
_entity.type
_entity.pdbx_description
1 polymer ?
#
loop_
_entity_poly.entity_id
_entity_poly.type
_entity_poly.pdbx_seq_one_letter_code
_entity_poly.pdbx_strand_id
1 'polypeptide(L)'
;MPPKKSSQSSVQPVPEKRGYEFGGPLGAFGIIFGLPVLIYLFTFACNDVTGCPAPGLLNPSTLTLEQLKTEVGWPEEGVSALYDTKVTLWTLSYYAFSLFLQVFLPGQEAEGVELACGGRLKYKFNAFNSALIILSGLAGGTYLYGADFVVWTFLWDNYIQVITANLIISSSIALFVYAKSFTVPAPGTANVGLRELAPGGHTGNVLYDFFIGRELNPRIRLPIPFVSEASRTLDIKVFMEMRPGLLGWTILNLSNVAHQYRTYGYITDSIVLVTIFQAFYILDALYMEPAIMTTMDVIMDGFGFMLSFGDVVWVPHLYSIQSRYLSVFPYELGLTGMAVVLGVTAIGYSIFRGANNQKNRFRTNPNDPRVKNIKYIETAAGSKLMISGWWGLARHINYLGDWTMSWAYCLPTGVAGYVLIESINPASGAVQKQAVQTPEIRGFGMIFTYFYMLYFGVLLIHREMRDEEKCEKKYGADWKRYTSIVRSRIIPGIY
;
A
#
# COMPACT_ATOMS: atom_id res chain seq x y z
N MET A 1 -7.62 18.99 -48.65
CA MET A 1 -7.71 18.48 -47.25
C MET A 1 -8.36 17.11 -47.31
N PRO A 2 -7.68 16.03 -46.89
CA PRO A 2 -8.32 14.72 -46.80
C PRO A 2 -9.43 14.79 -45.73
N PRO A 3 -10.53 14.03 -45.89
CA PRO A 3 -11.65 14.09 -44.98
C PRO A 3 -11.19 13.67 -43.57
N LYS A 4 -11.57 14.45 -42.55
CA LYS A 4 -11.46 14.04 -41.15
C LYS A 4 -12.06 12.64 -41.03
N LYS A 5 -11.26 11.65 -40.65
CA LYS A 5 -11.77 10.33 -40.24
C LYS A 5 -12.91 10.60 -39.26
N SER A 6 -14.12 10.17 -39.61
CA SER A 6 -15.25 10.14 -38.69
C SER A 6 -14.76 9.50 -37.39
N SER A 7 -14.94 10.19 -36.26
CA SER A 7 -14.74 9.59 -34.95
C SER A 7 -15.65 8.36 -34.87
N GLN A 8 -15.10 7.17 -35.14
CA GLN A 8 -15.81 5.93 -34.86
C GLN A 8 -16.15 5.99 -33.38
N SER A 9 -17.44 6.03 -33.06
CA SER A 9 -17.93 5.91 -31.70
C SER A 9 -17.29 4.64 -31.12
N SER A 10 -16.60 4.77 -29.99
CA SER A 10 -16.05 3.64 -29.24
C SER A 10 -17.16 2.61 -29.05
N VAL A 11 -16.95 1.38 -29.51
CA VAL A 11 -17.87 0.25 -29.34
C VAL A 11 -17.32 -0.63 -28.23
N GLN A 12 -18.20 -1.18 -27.40
CA GLN A 12 -17.76 -2.11 -26.37
C GLN A 12 -17.16 -3.38 -26.96
N PRO A 13 -15.91 -3.73 -26.59
CA PRO A 13 -15.32 -4.98 -27.00
C PRO A 13 -15.93 -6.14 -26.22
N VAL A 14 -15.72 -7.37 -26.71
CA VAL A 14 -15.93 -8.56 -25.88
C VAL A 14 -14.81 -8.57 -24.83
N PRO A 15 -15.12 -8.57 -23.53
CA PRO A 15 -14.11 -8.58 -22.48
C PRO A 15 -13.20 -9.82 -22.58
N GLU A 16 -11.88 -9.61 -22.50
CA GLU A 16 -10.91 -10.71 -22.47
C GLU A 16 -11.17 -11.55 -21.21
N LYS A 17 -11.45 -12.85 -21.37
CA LYS A 17 -11.59 -13.74 -20.21
C LYS A 17 -10.22 -14.12 -19.66
N ARG A 18 -9.92 -13.65 -18.46
CA ARG A 18 -8.78 -14.14 -17.66
C ARG A 18 -9.25 -15.17 -16.63
N GLY A 19 -8.39 -16.15 -16.35
CA GLY A 19 -8.62 -17.14 -15.29
C GLY A 19 -8.62 -16.51 -13.90
N TYR A 20 -8.96 -17.32 -12.89
CA TYR A 20 -8.88 -16.89 -11.50
C TYR A 20 -7.43 -16.59 -11.07
N GLU A 21 -7.26 -15.47 -10.38
CA GLU A 21 -6.04 -15.10 -9.66
C GLU A 21 -6.29 -15.26 -8.14
N PHE A 22 -5.28 -15.05 -7.31
CA PHE A 22 -5.42 -15.06 -5.83
C PHE A 22 -6.09 -16.33 -5.27
N GLY A 23 -5.84 -17.50 -5.85
CA GLY A 23 -6.47 -18.76 -5.40
C GLY A 23 -7.98 -18.86 -5.70
N GLY A 24 -8.51 -17.99 -6.57
CA GLY A 24 -9.90 -18.01 -7.01
C GLY A 24 -10.91 -17.73 -5.89
N PRO A 25 -12.11 -18.30 -5.95
CA PRO A 25 -13.17 -17.98 -4.98
C PRO A 25 -12.81 -18.26 -3.53
N LEU A 26 -12.01 -19.30 -3.24
CA LEU A 26 -11.57 -19.62 -1.88
C LEU A 26 -10.57 -18.59 -1.35
N GLY A 27 -9.62 -18.15 -2.17
CA GLY A 27 -8.70 -17.10 -1.77
C GLY A 27 -9.38 -15.73 -1.67
N ALA A 28 -10.32 -15.42 -2.57
CA ALA A 28 -11.18 -14.23 -2.46
C ALA A 28 -11.98 -14.22 -1.14
N PHE A 29 -12.55 -15.37 -0.73
CA PHE A 29 -13.19 -15.51 0.58
C PHE A 29 -12.22 -15.22 1.73
N GLY A 30 -11.05 -15.85 1.70
CA GLY A 30 -10.01 -15.63 2.70
C GLY A 30 -9.55 -14.19 2.80
N ILE A 31 -9.49 -13.46 1.67
CA ILE A 31 -9.10 -12.06 1.67
C ILE A 31 -10.21 -11.15 2.19
N ILE A 32 -11.45 -11.34 1.70
CA ILE A 32 -12.60 -10.49 2.11
C ILE A 32 -12.86 -10.59 3.60
N PHE A 33 -12.83 -11.80 4.17
CA PHE A 33 -13.22 -12.00 5.57
C PHE A 33 -12.03 -12.18 6.50
N GLY A 34 -10.91 -12.73 6.03
CA GLY A 34 -9.74 -13.01 6.85
C GLY A 34 -8.82 -11.81 7.06
N LEU A 35 -8.55 -10.99 6.04
CA LEU A 35 -7.63 -9.85 6.20
C LEU A 35 -8.18 -8.74 7.12
N PRO A 36 -9.48 -8.38 7.10
CA PRO A 36 -10.00 -7.44 8.09
C PRO A 36 -9.82 -7.95 9.52
N VAL A 37 -10.08 -9.24 9.75
CA VAL A 37 -9.86 -9.87 11.07
C VAL A 37 -8.38 -9.83 11.44
N LEU A 38 -7.48 -10.10 10.50
CA LEU A 38 -6.03 -10.06 10.73
C LEU A 38 -5.54 -8.68 11.21
N ILE A 39 -6.08 -7.59 10.65
CA ILE A 39 -5.73 -6.22 11.08
C ILE A 39 -6.13 -5.97 12.55
N TYR A 40 -7.33 -6.40 12.95
CA TYR A 40 -7.74 -6.33 14.36
C TYR A 40 -6.89 -7.23 15.24
N LEU A 41 -6.62 -8.46 14.80
CA LEU A 41 -5.75 -9.39 15.54
C LEU A 41 -4.37 -8.78 15.78
N PHE A 42 -3.77 -8.13 14.79
CA PHE A 42 -2.48 -7.46 14.95
C PHE A 42 -2.56 -6.29 15.92
N THR A 43 -3.62 -5.50 15.83
CA THR A 43 -3.86 -4.34 16.71
C THR A 43 -4.07 -4.75 18.17
N PHE A 44 -4.83 -5.81 18.41
CA PHE A 44 -5.13 -6.32 19.74
C PHE A 44 -3.99 -7.18 20.32
N ALA A 45 -3.31 -7.97 19.49
CA ALA A 45 -2.23 -8.84 19.95
C ALA A 45 -0.93 -8.06 20.21
N CYS A 46 -0.69 -6.94 19.53
CA CYS A 46 0.43 -6.04 19.76
C CYS A 46 -0.10 -4.68 20.23
N ASN A 47 -0.25 -4.52 21.54
CA ASN A 47 -1.01 -3.43 22.15
C ASN A 47 -0.22 -2.66 23.21
N ASP A 48 -0.73 -1.49 23.57
CA ASP A 48 -0.23 -0.59 24.61
C ASP A 48 -0.87 -0.85 26.00
N VAL A 49 -1.52 -2.00 26.19
CA VAL A 49 -2.16 -2.41 27.45
C VAL A 49 -1.25 -3.36 28.23
N THR A 50 -0.81 -4.45 27.59
CA THR A 50 0.03 -5.49 28.23
C THR A 50 1.31 -5.80 27.48
N GLY A 51 1.37 -5.65 26.16
CA GLY A 51 2.59 -5.97 25.43
C GLY A 51 2.42 -6.29 23.94
N CYS A 52 3.55 -6.63 23.33
CA CYS A 52 3.63 -7.07 21.95
C CYS A 52 4.56 -8.30 21.81
N PRO A 53 4.01 -9.52 21.67
CA PRO A 53 2.60 -9.87 21.82
C PRO A 53 2.05 -9.68 23.26
N ALA A 54 0.73 -9.67 23.40
CA ALA A 54 0.06 -9.86 24.68
C ALA A 54 0.58 -11.15 25.37
N PRO A 55 0.99 -11.10 26.66
CA PRO A 55 1.76 -12.17 27.30
C PRO A 55 1.13 -13.58 27.23
N GLY A 56 -0.18 -13.68 27.36
CA GLY A 56 -0.93 -14.94 27.30
C GLY A 56 -0.87 -15.63 25.93
N LEU A 57 -0.56 -14.90 24.86
CA LEU A 57 -0.36 -15.47 23.53
C LEU A 57 0.93 -16.30 23.41
N LEU A 58 1.89 -16.14 24.35
CA LEU A 58 3.08 -16.98 24.40
C LEU A 58 2.78 -18.40 24.89
N ASN A 59 1.71 -18.57 25.69
CA ASN A 59 1.31 -19.85 26.28
C ASN A 59 -0.16 -20.15 25.96
N PRO A 60 -0.49 -20.44 24.69
CA PRO A 60 -1.87 -20.59 24.25
C PRO A 60 -2.60 -21.76 24.91
N SER A 61 -1.88 -22.77 25.40
CA SER A 61 -2.47 -23.93 26.11
C SER A 61 -3.08 -23.59 27.46
N THR A 62 -2.66 -22.49 28.09
CA THR A 62 -3.15 -22.04 29.41
C THR A 62 -4.03 -20.80 29.33
N LEU A 63 -4.21 -20.25 28.12
CA LEU A 63 -4.91 -18.99 27.89
C LEU A 63 -6.42 -19.15 28.05
N THR A 64 -7.01 -18.40 28.97
CA THR A 64 -8.46 -18.28 29.10
C THR A 64 -8.99 -17.08 28.31
N LEU A 65 -10.26 -17.12 27.89
CA LEU A 65 -10.87 -16.02 27.15
C LEU A 65 -10.92 -14.72 27.96
N GLU A 66 -11.18 -14.81 29.27
CA GLU A 66 -11.24 -13.64 30.15
C GLU A 66 -9.85 -13.02 30.36
N GLN A 67 -8.82 -13.85 30.50
CA GLN A 67 -7.44 -13.38 30.50
C GLN A 67 -7.10 -12.69 29.18
N LEU A 68 -7.42 -13.30 28.03
CA LEU A 68 -7.15 -12.70 26.74
C LEU A 68 -7.85 -11.35 26.56
N LYS A 69 -9.14 -11.25 26.92
CA LYS A 69 -9.89 -9.99 26.86
C LYS A 69 -9.23 -8.89 27.68
N THR A 70 -8.78 -9.22 28.89
CA THR A 70 -8.08 -8.27 29.77
C THR A 70 -6.75 -7.85 29.17
N GLU A 71 -5.95 -8.81 28.69
CA GLU A 71 -4.62 -8.55 28.17
C GLU A 71 -4.61 -7.76 26.87
N VAL A 72 -5.59 -7.96 26.00
CA VAL A 72 -5.70 -7.20 24.75
C VAL A 72 -6.45 -5.88 24.91
N GLY A 73 -6.94 -5.56 26.12
CA GLY A 73 -7.79 -4.40 26.35
C GLY A 73 -9.09 -4.45 25.55
N TRP A 74 -9.72 -5.63 25.48
CA TRP A 74 -10.98 -5.79 24.79
C TRP A 74 -12.06 -4.88 25.42
N PRO A 75 -12.78 -4.07 24.64
CA PRO A 75 -13.75 -3.13 25.20
C PRO A 75 -14.88 -3.84 25.97
N GLU A 76 -15.36 -3.23 27.06
CA GLU A 76 -16.46 -3.78 27.87
C GLU A 76 -17.76 -3.91 27.07
N GLU A 77 -18.07 -2.94 26.21
CA GLU A 77 -19.22 -3.00 25.29
C GLU A 77 -19.01 -3.99 24.13
N GLY A 78 -17.85 -4.61 24.05
CA GLY A 78 -17.49 -5.57 23.02
C GLY A 78 -17.41 -4.96 21.62
N VAL A 79 -18.03 -5.62 20.64
CA VAL A 79 -17.91 -5.26 19.23
C VAL A 79 -18.50 -3.88 18.92
N SER A 80 -19.49 -3.40 19.69
CA SER A 80 -20.08 -2.08 19.46
C SER A 80 -19.09 -0.94 19.67
N ALA A 81 -18.15 -1.08 20.62
CA ALA A 81 -17.12 -0.08 20.89
C ALA A 81 -16.08 0.06 19.77
N LEU A 82 -16.02 -0.90 18.85
CA LEU A 82 -15.16 -0.79 17.65
C LEU A 82 -15.67 0.32 16.72
N TYR A 83 -16.96 0.67 16.79
CA TYR A 83 -17.56 1.71 15.97
C TYR A 83 -17.82 2.98 16.79
N ASP A 84 -17.40 4.12 16.26
CA ASP A 84 -17.80 5.42 16.76
C ASP A 84 -18.22 6.33 15.60
N THR A 85 -19.38 6.95 15.74
CA THR A 85 -19.97 7.81 14.70
C THR A 85 -19.15 9.09 14.51
N LYS A 86 -18.67 9.70 15.59
CA LYS A 86 -17.85 10.91 15.54
C LYS A 86 -16.51 10.61 14.86
N VAL A 87 -15.89 9.48 15.16
CA VAL A 87 -14.64 9.04 14.52
C VAL A 87 -14.85 8.80 13.02
N THR A 88 -15.96 8.16 12.66
CA THR A 88 -16.34 7.95 11.26
C THR A 88 -16.53 9.27 10.51
N LEU A 89 -17.20 10.26 11.13
CA LEU A 89 -17.41 11.58 10.54
C LEU A 89 -16.10 12.37 10.36
N TRP A 90 -15.16 12.29 11.31
CA TRP A 90 -13.83 12.89 11.15
C TRP A 90 -13.02 12.24 10.04
N THR A 91 -13.09 10.91 9.94
CA THR A 91 -12.45 10.16 8.85
C THR A 91 -13.04 10.59 7.50
N LEU A 92 -14.37 10.67 7.38
CA LEU A 92 -15.04 11.19 6.18
C LEU A 92 -14.67 12.65 5.87
N SER A 93 -14.45 13.47 6.89
CA SER A 93 -14.01 14.87 6.72
C SER A 93 -12.60 14.95 6.12
N TYR A 94 -11.69 14.07 6.50
CA TYR A 94 -10.37 13.95 5.87
C TYR A 94 -10.47 13.54 4.39
N TYR A 95 -11.37 12.61 4.06
CA TYR A 95 -11.63 12.21 2.67
C TYR A 95 -12.25 13.35 1.86
N ALA A 96 -13.22 14.06 2.45
CA ALA A 96 -13.86 15.21 1.84
C ALA A 96 -12.86 16.34 1.58
N PHE A 97 -11.93 16.59 2.51
CA PHE A 97 -10.86 17.56 2.31
C PHE A 97 -9.88 17.12 1.22
N SER A 98 -9.50 15.85 1.19
CA SER A 98 -8.66 15.28 0.13
C SER A 98 -9.33 15.37 -1.24
N LEU A 99 -10.64 15.15 -1.31
CA LEU A 99 -11.45 15.32 -2.51
C LEU A 99 -11.54 16.79 -2.92
N PHE A 100 -11.74 17.69 -1.96
CA PHE A 100 -11.74 19.13 -2.19
C PHE A 100 -10.42 19.57 -2.84
N LEU A 101 -9.27 19.13 -2.32
CA LEU A 101 -7.97 19.42 -2.93
C LEU A 101 -7.80 18.77 -4.31
N GLN A 102 -8.24 17.52 -4.50
CA GLN A 102 -8.25 16.88 -5.83
C GLN A 102 -9.04 17.72 -6.84
N VAL A 103 -10.18 18.30 -6.46
CA VAL A 103 -11.04 19.03 -7.38
C VAL A 103 -10.54 20.45 -7.63
N PHE A 104 -10.19 21.20 -6.59
CA PHE A 104 -9.97 22.65 -6.69
C PHE A 104 -8.50 23.05 -6.82
N LEU A 105 -7.56 22.24 -6.33
CA LEU A 105 -6.15 22.58 -6.45
C LEU A 105 -5.70 22.43 -7.92
N PRO A 106 -4.89 23.37 -8.45
CA PRO A 106 -4.29 23.22 -9.76
C PRO A 106 -3.45 21.94 -9.84
N GLY A 107 -3.45 21.32 -11.01
CA GLY A 107 -2.76 20.06 -11.25
C GLY A 107 -2.43 19.85 -12.71
N GLN A 108 -1.51 18.94 -12.97
CA GLN A 108 -1.18 18.52 -14.33
C GLN A 108 -2.29 17.61 -14.86
N GLU A 109 -2.83 17.93 -16.03
CA GLU A 109 -3.75 17.04 -16.73
C GLU A 109 -2.97 16.16 -17.71
N ALA A 110 -3.27 14.85 -17.73
CA ALA A 110 -2.71 13.93 -18.70
C ALA A 110 -3.73 12.88 -19.16
N GLU A 111 -3.44 12.25 -20.28
CA GLU A 111 -4.21 11.14 -20.81
C GLU A 111 -3.60 9.81 -20.36
N GLY A 112 -4.49 8.87 -20.04
CA GLY A 112 -4.12 7.51 -19.69
C GLY A 112 -3.72 6.65 -20.89
N VAL A 113 -3.61 5.36 -20.60
CA VAL A 113 -3.43 4.34 -21.64
C VAL A 113 -4.67 4.24 -22.53
N GLU A 114 -4.47 3.67 -23.71
CA GLU A 114 -5.57 3.38 -24.62
C GLU A 114 -6.37 2.19 -24.11
N LEU A 115 -7.68 2.36 -24.03
CA LEU A 115 -8.61 1.35 -23.55
C LEU A 115 -8.95 0.34 -24.64
N ALA A 116 -9.44 -0.85 -24.26
CA ALA A 116 -9.84 -1.88 -25.21
C ALA A 116 -11.05 -1.43 -26.06
N CYS A 117 -11.95 -0.63 -25.49
CA CYS A 117 -13.06 0.01 -26.21
C CYS A 117 -12.63 1.20 -27.11
N GLY A 118 -11.34 1.51 -27.15
CA GLY A 118 -10.76 2.64 -27.86
C GLY A 118 -10.88 3.95 -27.07
N GLY A 119 -9.99 4.90 -27.37
CA GLY A 119 -9.93 6.18 -26.66
C GLY A 119 -9.07 6.14 -25.40
N ARG A 120 -8.93 7.30 -24.75
CA ARG A 120 -8.09 7.51 -23.57
C ARG A 120 -8.85 8.30 -22.51
N LEU A 121 -8.72 7.87 -21.27
CA LEU A 121 -9.28 8.57 -20.12
C LEU A 121 -8.38 9.75 -19.72
N LYS A 122 -8.98 10.87 -19.29
CA LYS A 122 -8.26 12.03 -18.77
C LYS A 122 -8.18 12.00 -17.25
N TYR A 123 -7.04 12.44 -16.72
CA TYR A 123 -6.73 12.47 -15.29
C TYR A 123 -6.12 13.83 -14.92
N LYS A 124 -6.31 14.24 -13.66
CA LYS A 124 -5.63 15.40 -13.08
C LYS A 124 -4.80 14.96 -11.88
N PHE A 125 -3.53 15.35 -11.91
CA PHE A 125 -2.52 15.01 -10.92
C PHE A 125 -2.13 16.25 -10.10
N ASN A 126 -2.39 16.18 -8.80
CA ASN A 126 -2.01 17.21 -7.83
C ASN A 126 -1.79 16.63 -6.43
N ALA A 127 -1.55 15.32 -6.32
CA ALA A 127 -1.46 14.61 -5.05
C ALA A 127 -0.30 15.14 -4.19
N PHE A 128 0.87 15.40 -4.78
CA PHE A 128 2.00 16.00 -4.07
C PHE A 128 1.66 17.36 -3.46
N ASN A 129 1.10 18.28 -4.25
CA ASN A 129 0.70 19.61 -3.75
C ASN A 129 -0.38 19.52 -2.67
N SER A 130 -1.31 18.56 -2.82
CA SER A 130 -2.35 18.29 -1.82
C SER A 130 -1.73 17.80 -0.50
N ALA A 131 -0.74 16.90 -0.58
CA ALA A 131 -0.01 16.41 0.58
C ALA A 131 0.79 17.52 1.26
N LEU A 132 1.45 18.40 0.51
CA LEU A 132 2.15 19.56 1.10
C LEU A 132 1.20 20.46 1.89
N ILE A 133 -0.01 20.72 1.39
CA ILE A 133 -1.01 21.53 2.12
C ILE A 133 -1.43 20.83 3.42
N ILE A 134 -1.75 19.54 3.35
CA ILE A 134 -2.17 18.75 4.52
C ILE A 134 -1.04 18.69 5.55
N LEU A 135 0.17 18.31 5.14
CA LEU A 135 1.34 18.20 6.01
C LEU A 135 1.75 19.55 6.59
N SER A 136 1.62 20.66 5.84
CA SER A 136 1.87 22.00 6.36
C SER A 136 0.84 22.39 7.43
N GLY A 137 -0.43 22.05 7.25
CA GLY A 137 -1.46 22.24 8.27
C GLY A 137 -1.18 21.44 9.54
N LEU A 138 -0.75 20.18 9.41
CA LEU A 138 -0.36 19.33 10.52
C LEU A 138 0.92 19.83 11.22
N ALA A 139 1.89 20.34 10.47
CA ALA A 139 3.09 20.95 11.02
C ALA A 139 2.77 22.24 11.78
N GLY A 140 1.88 23.09 11.24
CA GLY A 140 1.39 24.29 11.91
C GLY A 140 0.64 23.95 13.22
N GLY A 141 -0.21 22.93 13.21
CA GLY A 141 -0.87 22.42 14.40
C GLY A 141 0.12 21.92 15.46
N THR A 142 1.12 21.13 15.04
CA THR A 142 2.20 20.66 15.92
C THR A 142 3.04 21.82 16.47
N TYR A 143 3.33 22.85 15.69
CA TYR A 143 4.08 24.01 16.16
C TYR A 143 3.32 24.79 17.25
N LEU A 144 2.00 24.91 17.12
CA LEU A 144 1.16 25.67 18.05
C LEU A 144 0.82 24.89 19.33
N TYR A 145 0.54 23.60 19.20
CA TYR A 145 0.00 22.77 20.30
C TYR A 145 0.96 21.65 20.75
N GLY A 146 2.15 21.57 20.16
CA GLY A 146 3.11 20.50 20.45
C GLY A 146 2.54 19.11 20.10
N ALA A 147 2.94 18.12 20.90
CA ALA A 147 2.46 16.75 20.75
C ALA A 147 1.01 16.56 21.21
N ASP A 148 0.42 17.55 21.89
CA ASP A 148 -0.98 17.57 22.33
C ASP A 148 -1.95 18.10 21.26
N PHE A 149 -1.45 18.36 20.04
CA PHE A 149 -2.31 18.72 18.93
C PHE A 149 -3.41 17.68 18.72
N VAL A 150 -4.65 18.15 18.60
CA VAL A 150 -5.87 17.33 18.63
C VAL A 150 -5.89 16.20 17.61
N VAL A 151 -5.23 16.36 16.46
CA VAL A 151 -5.15 15.30 15.44
C VAL A 151 -4.33 14.11 15.96
N TRP A 152 -3.24 14.37 16.70
CA TRP A 152 -2.35 13.34 17.24
C TRP A 152 -2.93 12.60 18.44
N THR A 153 -3.66 13.30 19.32
CA THR A 153 -4.43 12.63 20.39
C THR A 153 -5.55 11.80 19.78
N PHE A 154 -6.36 12.39 18.90
CA PHE A 154 -7.51 11.73 18.29
C PHE A 154 -7.14 10.43 17.57
N LEU A 155 -6.11 10.43 16.72
CA LEU A 155 -5.70 9.25 15.96
C LEU A 155 -5.13 8.14 16.85
N TRP A 156 -4.41 8.50 17.92
CA TRP A 156 -3.90 7.53 18.88
C TRP A 156 -5.04 6.89 19.69
N ASP A 157 -5.87 7.73 20.30
CA ASP A 157 -6.91 7.32 21.24
C ASP A 157 -8.06 6.56 20.56
N ASN A 158 -8.31 6.84 19.27
CA ASN A 158 -9.41 6.25 18.49
C ASN A 158 -8.90 5.30 17.39
N TYR A 159 -7.70 4.75 17.52
CA TYR A 159 -7.05 3.97 16.46
C TYR A 159 -7.91 2.81 15.94
N ILE A 160 -8.54 2.06 16.85
CA ILE A 160 -9.42 0.92 16.50
C ILE A 160 -10.66 1.42 15.75
N GLN A 161 -11.26 2.52 16.20
CA GLN A 161 -12.43 3.11 15.55
C GLN A 161 -12.08 3.71 14.19
N VAL A 162 -10.86 4.20 13.99
CA VAL A 162 -10.34 4.64 12.67
C VAL A 162 -10.19 3.46 11.71
N ILE A 163 -9.73 2.30 12.19
CA ILE A 163 -9.72 1.05 11.39
C ILE A 163 -11.15 0.71 10.96
N THR A 164 -12.09 0.68 11.91
CA THR A 164 -13.51 0.37 11.63
C THR A 164 -14.13 1.35 10.64
N ALA A 165 -13.88 2.65 10.80
CA ALA A 165 -14.36 3.69 9.90
C ALA A 165 -13.84 3.46 8.47
N ASN A 166 -12.54 3.22 8.30
CA ASN A 166 -11.97 2.93 6.98
C ASN A 166 -12.48 1.62 6.38
N LEU A 167 -12.74 0.59 7.21
CA LEU A 167 -13.33 -0.67 6.75
C LEU A 167 -14.78 -0.51 6.27
N ILE A 168 -15.58 0.29 6.97
CA ILE A 168 -16.95 0.62 6.54
C ILE A 168 -16.92 1.42 5.23
N ILE A 169 -16.03 2.42 5.14
CA ILE A 169 -15.87 3.24 3.93
C ILE A 169 -15.44 2.37 2.75
N SER A 170 -14.39 1.56 2.90
CA SER A 170 -13.88 0.72 1.82
C SER A 170 -14.89 -0.33 1.35
N SER A 171 -15.62 -0.95 2.28
CA SER A 171 -16.68 -1.91 1.98
C SER A 171 -17.85 -1.26 1.25
N SER A 172 -18.26 -0.06 1.69
CA SER A 172 -19.34 0.69 1.07
C SER A 172 -18.99 1.13 -0.35
N ILE A 173 -17.76 1.60 -0.57
CA ILE A 173 -17.27 1.96 -1.90
C ILE A 173 -17.21 0.72 -2.79
N ALA A 174 -16.68 -0.41 -2.29
CA ALA A 174 -16.61 -1.67 -3.02
C ALA A 174 -18.01 -2.16 -3.45
N LEU A 175 -18.99 -2.08 -2.56
CA LEU A 175 -20.39 -2.41 -2.86
C LEU A 175 -20.98 -1.48 -3.92
N PHE A 176 -20.74 -0.18 -3.79
CA PHE A 176 -21.19 0.83 -4.76
C PHE A 176 -20.62 0.59 -6.15
N VAL A 177 -19.30 0.39 -6.28
CA VAL A 177 -18.67 0.16 -7.60
C VAL A 177 -19.07 -1.19 -8.19
N TYR A 178 -19.27 -2.21 -7.36
CA TYR A 178 -19.81 -3.49 -7.81
C TYR A 178 -21.22 -3.36 -8.38
N ALA A 179 -22.13 -2.71 -7.65
CA ALA A 179 -23.50 -2.45 -8.12
C ALA A 179 -23.51 -1.60 -9.40
N LYS A 180 -22.69 -0.55 -9.44
CA LYS A 180 -22.56 0.33 -10.61
C LYS A 180 -21.98 -0.38 -11.83
N SER A 181 -21.13 -1.39 -11.66
CA SER A 181 -20.50 -2.10 -12.76
C SER A 181 -21.50 -2.82 -13.69
N PHE A 182 -22.70 -3.16 -13.21
CA PHE A 182 -23.74 -3.79 -14.02
C PHE A 182 -24.36 -2.82 -15.05
N THR A 183 -24.07 -1.53 -14.94
CA THR A 183 -24.46 -0.50 -15.91
C THR A 183 -23.41 -0.27 -17.00
N VAL A 184 -22.29 -1.01 -16.99
CA VAL A 184 -21.31 -0.97 -18.07
C VAL A 184 -21.99 -1.46 -19.36
N PRO A 185 -21.90 -0.71 -20.48
CA PRO A 185 -22.59 -1.08 -21.72
C PRO A 185 -22.19 -2.49 -22.21
N ALA A 186 -23.15 -3.20 -22.81
CA ALA A 186 -22.94 -4.57 -23.29
C ALA A 186 -22.03 -4.61 -24.53
N PRO A 187 -21.31 -5.71 -24.79
CA PRO A 187 -20.49 -5.86 -26.00
C PRO A 187 -21.27 -5.54 -27.28
N GLY A 188 -20.67 -4.78 -28.19
CA GLY A 188 -21.31 -4.33 -29.44
C GLY A 188 -22.18 -3.07 -29.32
N THR A 189 -22.36 -2.51 -28.13
CA THR A 189 -23.08 -1.23 -27.93
C THR A 189 -22.14 -0.02 -27.91
N ALA A 190 -22.68 1.18 -28.16
CA ALA A 190 -21.91 2.42 -28.12
C ALA A 190 -21.43 2.75 -26.70
N ASN A 191 -20.14 3.03 -26.53
CA ASN A 191 -19.48 3.31 -25.26
C ASN A 191 -18.94 4.74 -25.20
N VAL A 192 -19.83 5.74 -25.20
CA VAL A 192 -19.43 7.16 -25.12
C VAL A 192 -18.70 7.46 -23.80
N GLY A 193 -19.01 6.72 -22.74
CA GLY A 193 -18.42 6.90 -21.40
C GLY A 193 -17.07 6.25 -21.20
N LEU A 194 -16.53 5.52 -22.19
CA LEU A 194 -15.26 4.79 -22.09
C LEU A 194 -15.16 3.86 -20.86
N ARG A 195 -16.28 3.22 -20.51
CA ARG A 195 -16.36 2.29 -19.36
C ARG A 195 -16.22 0.87 -19.86
N GLU A 196 -15.28 0.09 -19.34
CA GLU A 196 -15.11 -1.31 -19.73
C GLU A 196 -14.96 -2.23 -18.52
N LEU A 197 -15.20 -3.53 -18.73
CA LEU A 197 -15.03 -4.55 -17.70
C LEU A 197 -13.56 -4.95 -17.62
N ALA A 198 -13.07 -5.14 -16.40
CA ALA A 198 -11.73 -5.65 -16.17
C ALA A 198 -11.64 -7.12 -16.61
N PRO A 199 -10.57 -7.57 -17.29
CA PRO A 199 -10.44 -8.95 -17.80
C PRO A 199 -10.62 -10.06 -16.75
N GLY A 200 -10.26 -9.78 -15.49
CA GLY A 200 -10.45 -10.71 -14.37
C GLY A 200 -11.82 -10.58 -13.67
N GLY A 201 -12.60 -9.54 -13.96
CA GLY A 201 -13.78 -9.12 -13.20
C GLY A 201 -15.12 -9.58 -13.74
N HIS A 202 -15.18 -10.61 -14.58
CA HIS A 202 -16.43 -11.11 -15.16
C HIS A 202 -16.45 -12.63 -15.26
N THR A 203 -16.10 -13.28 -14.15
CA THR A 203 -16.00 -14.74 -14.04
C THR A 203 -17.37 -15.42 -13.88
N GLY A 204 -18.37 -14.67 -13.41
CA GLY A 204 -19.69 -15.21 -13.05
C GLY A 204 -19.78 -15.69 -11.60
N ASN A 205 -18.67 -15.72 -10.87
CA ASN A 205 -18.67 -15.94 -9.43
C ASN A 205 -18.81 -14.60 -8.69
N VAL A 206 -19.94 -14.41 -8.01
CA VAL A 206 -20.27 -13.14 -7.33
C VAL A 206 -19.22 -12.72 -6.31
N LEU A 207 -18.73 -13.66 -5.49
CA LEU A 207 -17.74 -13.38 -4.45
C LEU A 207 -16.41 -12.91 -5.06
N TYR A 208 -15.95 -13.62 -6.09
CA TYR A 208 -14.70 -13.29 -6.77
C TYR A 208 -14.79 -11.98 -7.55
N ASP A 209 -15.88 -11.76 -8.29
CA ASP A 209 -16.10 -10.55 -9.07
C ASP A 209 -16.25 -9.31 -8.16
N PHE A 210 -16.81 -9.47 -6.95
CA PHE A 210 -16.83 -8.43 -5.91
C PHE A 210 -15.44 -8.15 -5.34
N PHE A 211 -14.66 -9.20 -5.09
CA PHE A 211 -13.29 -9.12 -4.60
C PHE A 211 -12.38 -8.36 -5.59
N ILE A 212 -12.26 -8.87 -6.81
CA ILE A 212 -11.31 -8.36 -7.82
C ILE A 212 -11.79 -7.07 -8.47
N GLY A 213 -13.11 -6.84 -8.49
CA GLY A 213 -13.74 -5.69 -9.14
C GLY A 213 -14.10 -5.95 -10.60
N ARG A 214 -15.32 -5.54 -10.97
CA ARG A 214 -15.88 -5.76 -12.31
C ARG A 214 -15.52 -4.67 -13.31
N GLU A 215 -15.67 -3.40 -12.92
CA GLU A 215 -15.37 -2.24 -13.78
C GLU A 215 -13.88 -1.88 -13.69
N LEU A 216 -13.24 -1.61 -14.83
CA LEU A 216 -11.81 -1.32 -14.89
C LEU A 216 -11.47 0.02 -14.22
N ASN A 217 -12.16 1.10 -14.56
CA ASN A 217 -11.90 2.44 -14.01
C ASN A 217 -13.22 3.12 -13.61
N PRO A 218 -13.83 2.77 -12.46
CA PRO A 218 -15.10 3.35 -12.06
C PRO A 218 -14.94 4.84 -11.75
N ARG A 219 -15.72 5.66 -12.46
CA ARG A 219 -15.63 7.13 -12.42
C ARG A 219 -16.90 7.82 -11.97
N ILE A 220 -16.80 8.80 -11.09
CA ILE A 220 -17.93 9.65 -10.65
C ILE A 220 -17.72 11.04 -11.21
N ARG A 221 -18.71 11.58 -11.92
CA ARG A 221 -18.73 12.97 -12.35
C ARG A 221 -19.45 13.82 -11.31
N LEU A 222 -18.74 14.77 -10.74
CA LEU A 222 -19.25 15.72 -9.76
C LEU A 222 -20.03 16.84 -10.47
N PRO A 223 -21.16 17.32 -9.91
CA PRO A 223 -21.99 18.36 -10.50
C PRO A 223 -21.39 19.77 -10.30
N ILE A 224 -20.12 19.96 -10.68
CA ILE A 224 -19.36 21.20 -10.50
C ILE A 224 -19.01 21.74 -11.90
N PRO A 225 -19.80 22.69 -12.45
CA PRO A 225 -19.68 23.07 -13.86
C PRO A 225 -18.50 24.00 -14.17
N PHE A 226 -17.94 24.67 -13.16
CA PHE A 226 -16.93 25.72 -13.32
C PHE A 226 -15.47 25.24 -13.18
N VAL A 227 -15.24 23.93 -13.06
CA VAL A 227 -13.90 23.32 -13.07
C VAL A 227 -13.70 22.48 -14.33
N SER A 228 -12.44 22.15 -14.65
CA SER A 228 -12.11 21.33 -15.83
C SER A 228 -12.76 19.94 -15.78
N GLU A 229 -12.92 19.31 -16.95
CA GLU A 229 -13.49 17.95 -17.04
C GLU A 229 -12.69 16.94 -16.21
N ALA A 230 -11.36 17.03 -16.25
CA ALA A 230 -10.47 16.17 -15.47
C ALA A 230 -10.55 16.44 -13.96
N SER A 231 -10.94 17.66 -13.55
CA SER A 231 -11.14 18.01 -12.14
C SER A 231 -12.47 17.52 -11.58
N ARG A 232 -13.55 17.56 -12.39
CA ARG A 232 -14.89 17.12 -11.94
C ARG A 232 -15.15 15.63 -12.12
N THR A 233 -14.35 14.92 -12.90
CA THR A 233 -14.49 13.48 -13.11
C THR A 233 -13.46 12.73 -12.27
N LEU A 234 -13.92 12.17 -11.14
CA LEU A 234 -13.11 11.43 -10.20
C LEU A 234 -12.99 9.97 -10.62
N ASP A 235 -11.77 9.50 -10.84
CA ASP A 235 -11.45 8.07 -10.92
C ASP A 235 -11.29 7.53 -9.49
N ILE A 236 -12.19 6.66 -9.05
CA ILE A 236 -12.25 6.22 -7.65
C ILE A 236 -10.97 5.45 -7.29
N LYS A 237 -10.46 4.63 -8.22
CA LYS A 237 -9.26 3.82 -8.00
C LYS A 237 -8.06 4.70 -7.71
N VAL A 238 -7.73 5.59 -8.65
CA VAL A 238 -6.57 6.48 -8.53
C VAL A 238 -6.71 7.40 -7.31
N PHE A 239 -7.93 7.85 -6.99
CA PHE A 239 -8.18 8.64 -5.81
C PHE A 239 -7.86 7.89 -4.52
N MET A 240 -8.38 6.66 -4.35
CA MET A 240 -8.19 5.85 -3.15
C MET A 240 -6.73 5.44 -2.96
N GLU A 241 -6.08 5.01 -4.04
CA GLU A 241 -4.68 4.58 -4.07
C GLU A 241 -3.72 5.73 -3.68
N MET A 242 -3.90 6.92 -4.26
CA MET A 242 -2.92 8.01 -4.11
C MET A 242 -3.18 8.96 -2.94
N ARG A 243 -4.42 9.06 -2.42
CA ARG A 243 -4.76 10.15 -1.48
C ARG A 243 -5.02 9.69 -0.06
N PRO A 244 -6.23 9.18 0.29
CA PRO A 244 -6.56 8.92 1.68
C PRO A 244 -5.62 7.86 2.29
N GLY A 245 -5.27 6.82 1.52
CA GLY A 245 -4.44 5.70 1.95
C GLY A 245 -2.98 6.07 2.21
N LEU A 246 -2.24 6.37 1.15
CA LEU A 246 -0.80 6.65 1.23
C LEU A 246 -0.46 7.83 2.14
N LEU A 247 -1.17 8.95 2.04
CA LEU A 247 -0.92 10.08 2.92
C LEU A 247 -1.36 9.77 4.36
N GLY A 248 -2.47 9.03 4.53
CA GLY A 248 -2.94 8.57 5.83
C GLY A 248 -1.89 7.75 6.59
N TRP A 249 -1.11 6.93 5.89
CA TRP A 249 0.02 6.21 6.47
C TRP A 249 1.07 7.16 7.10
N THR A 250 1.46 8.23 6.40
CA THR A 250 2.39 9.24 6.96
C THR A 250 1.79 9.91 8.19
N ILE A 251 0.49 10.27 8.13
CA ILE A 251 -0.20 10.94 9.24
C ILE A 251 -0.25 10.04 10.47
N LEU A 252 -0.53 8.73 10.31
CA LEU A 252 -0.49 7.77 11.40
C LEU A 252 0.91 7.64 12.01
N ASN A 253 1.97 7.59 11.19
CA ASN A 253 3.34 7.57 11.69
C ASN A 253 3.66 8.81 12.53
N LEU A 254 3.27 10.00 12.07
CA LEU A 254 3.48 11.24 12.82
C LEU A 254 2.69 11.25 14.14
N SER A 255 1.47 10.69 14.14
CA SER A 255 0.69 10.49 15.37
C SER A 255 1.41 9.57 16.36
N ASN A 256 2.02 8.49 15.87
CA ASN A 256 2.79 7.56 16.71
C ASN A 256 4.07 8.22 17.27
N VAL A 257 4.76 9.06 16.48
CA VAL A 257 5.89 9.87 16.96
C VAL A 257 5.47 10.85 18.05
N ALA A 258 4.35 11.56 17.85
CA ALA A 258 3.80 12.46 18.85
C ALA A 258 3.43 11.71 20.15
N HIS A 259 2.84 10.51 20.03
CA HIS A 259 2.57 9.67 21.20
C HIS A 259 3.87 9.30 21.95
N GLN A 260 4.93 8.87 21.26
CA GLN A 260 6.20 8.53 21.91
C GLN A 260 6.75 9.73 22.71
N TYR A 261 6.70 10.93 22.13
CA TYR A 261 7.14 12.15 22.79
C TYR A 261 6.29 12.48 24.04
N ARG A 262 4.96 12.33 23.98
CA ARG A 262 4.09 12.55 25.15
C ARG A 262 4.37 11.56 26.29
N THR A 263 4.61 10.30 25.94
CA THR A 263 4.80 9.23 26.92
C THR A 263 6.18 9.29 27.57
N TYR A 264 7.24 9.58 26.79
CA TYR A 264 8.63 9.48 27.25
C TYR A 264 9.35 10.82 27.40
N GLY A 265 8.82 11.91 26.82
CA GLY A 265 9.47 13.22 26.80
C GLY A 265 10.59 13.36 25.75
N TYR A 266 10.85 12.32 24.97
CA TYR A 266 11.83 12.30 23.87
C TYR A 266 11.37 11.37 22.75
N ILE A 267 12.04 11.45 21.60
CA ILE A 267 11.80 10.55 20.46
C ILE A 267 13.08 9.77 20.13
N THR A 268 12.93 8.50 19.77
CA THR A 268 14.08 7.62 19.47
C THR A 268 14.55 7.76 18.03
N ASP A 269 15.82 7.45 17.79
CA ASP A 269 16.41 7.40 16.44
C ASP A 269 15.69 6.39 15.53
N SER A 270 15.25 5.26 16.09
CA SER A 270 14.50 4.21 15.39
C SER A 270 13.17 4.70 14.81
N ILE A 271 12.33 5.39 15.59
CA ILE A 271 11.01 5.83 15.12
C ILE A 271 11.16 6.94 14.09
N VAL A 272 12.19 7.79 14.25
CA VAL A 272 12.52 8.84 13.31
C VAL A 272 12.97 8.24 11.97
N LEU A 273 13.87 7.25 11.99
CA LEU A 273 14.34 6.59 10.77
C LEU A 273 13.21 5.90 10.00
N VAL A 274 12.36 5.10 10.68
CA VAL A 274 11.21 4.45 10.04
C VAL A 274 10.28 5.49 9.43
N THR A 275 9.92 6.51 10.22
CA THR A 275 8.99 7.56 9.77
C THR A 275 9.52 8.30 8.56
N ILE A 276 10.82 8.65 8.55
CA ILE A 276 11.45 9.35 7.41
C ILE A 276 11.49 8.46 6.17
N PHE A 277 11.89 7.19 6.28
CA PHE A 277 11.97 6.31 5.12
C PHE A 277 10.58 6.06 4.51
N GLN A 278 9.58 5.82 5.34
CA GLN A 278 8.21 5.61 4.90
C GLN A 278 7.61 6.90 4.29
N ALA A 279 7.80 8.05 4.94
CA ALA A 279 7.35 9.34 4.41
C ALA A 279 8.05 9.69 3.07
N PHE A 280 9.35 9.43 2.95
CA PHE A 280 10.09 9.64 1.70
C PHE A 280 9.54 8.78 0.57
N TYR A 281 9.29 7.48 0.83
CA TYR A 281 8.68 6.58 -0.14
C TYR A 281 7.31 7.09 -0.62
N ILE A 282 6.47 7.53 0.31
CA ILE A 282 5.14 8.06 0.00
C ILE A 282 5.25 9.33 -0.82
N LEU A 283 6.07 10.30 -0.37
CA LEU A 283 6.21 11.59 -1.05
C LEU A 283 6.81 11.43 -2.46
N ASP A 284 7.75 10.50 -2.67
CA ASP A 284 8.25 10.15 -4.00
C ASP A 284 7.13 9.60 -4.90
N ALA A 285 6.29 8.71 -4.38
CA ALA A 285 5.12 8.19 -5.11
C ALA A 285 4.13 9.30 -5.46
N LEU A 286 3.82 10.22 -4.53
CA LEU A 286 2.93 11.36 -4.78
C LEU A 286 3.52 12.36 -5.78
N TYR A 287 4.84 12.54 -5.78
CA TYR A 287 5.53 13.41 -6.73
C TYR A 287 5.56 12.79 -8.14
N MET A 288 5.78 11.47 -8.22
CA MET A 288 5.76 10.69 -9.46
C MET A 288 4.37 10.14 -9.81
N GLU A 289 3.31 10.84 -9.37
CA GLU A 289 1.90 10.44 -9.55
C GLU A 289 1.55 9.99 -10.97
N PRO A 290 2.02 10.62 -12.08
CA PRO A 290 1.69 10.17 -13.43
C PRO A 290 2.12 8.73 -13.76
N ALA A 291 3.10 8.17 -13.04
CA ALA A 291 3.57 6.80 -13.26
C ALA A 291 2.48 5.76 -12.95
N ILE A 292 1.51 6.08 -12.08
CA ILE A 292 0.39 5.21 -11.70
C ILE A 292 -0.43 4.77 -12.92
N MET A 293 -0.47 5.60 -13.98
CA MET A 293 -1.21 5.33 -15.20
C MET A 293 -0.75 4.10 -15.98
N THR A 294 0.39 3.52 -15.60
CA THR A 294 0.98 2.35 -16.24
C THR A 294 1.06 1.13 -15.33
N THR A 295 0.53 1.23 -14.10
CA THR A 295 0.51 0.12 -13.15
C THR A 295 -0.56 -0.91 -13.53
N MET A 296 -0.37 -2.16 -13.08
CA MET A 296 -1.36 -3.22 -13.32
C MET A 296 -2.71 -2.86 -12.69
N ASP A 297 -2.67 -2.25 -11.52
CA ASP A 297 -3.84 -1.82 -10.76
C ASP A 297 -4.72 -0.90 -11.62
N VAL A 298 -4.15 0.08 -12.35
CA VAL A 298 -4.93 0.98 -13.21
C VAL A 298 -5.36 0.35 -14.54
N ILE A 299 -4.49 -0.43 -15.19
CA ILE A 299 -4.68 -0.85 -16.59
C ILE A 299 -5.26 -2.26 -16.77
N MET A 300 -5.17 -3.13 -15.76
CA MET A 300 -5.59 -4.54 -15.85
C MET A 300 -6.63 -4.91 -14.81
N ASP A 301 -6.44 -4.51 -13.55
CA ASP A 301 -7.23 -5.00 -12.44
C ASP A 301 -8.51 -4.16 -12.27
N GLY A 302 -9.62 -4.77 -11.87
CA GLY A 302 -10.83 -4.03 -11.56
C GLY A 302 -10.69 -3.27 -10.24
N PHE A 303 -11.59 -2.31 -9.98
CA PHE A 303 -11.68 -1.74 -8.64
C PHE A 303 -12.79 -2.46 -7.85
N GLY A 304 -12.38 -3.39 -6.99
CA GLY A 304 -13.25 -4.18 -6.12
C GLY A 304 -12.90 -4.02 -4.64
N PHE A 305 -13.37 -4.95 -3.82
CA PHE A 305 -13.03 -4.98 -2.39
C PHE A 305 -11.52 -5.03 -2.16
N MET A 306 -10.78 -5.78 -2.98
CA MET A 306 -9.32 -5.94 -2.85
C MET A 306 -8.59 -4.60 -2.81
N LEU A 307 -8.76 -3.77 -3.85
CA LEU A 307 -8.10 -2.47 -3.93
C LEU A 307 -8.71 -1.49 -2.93
N SER A 308 -10.04 -1.45 -2.81
CA SER A 308 -10.72 -0.55 -1.85
C SER A 308 -10.25 -0.78 -0.41
N PHE A 309 -10.18 -2.03 0.06
CA PHE A 309 -9.65 -2.38 1.38
C PHE A 309 -8.13 -2.21 1.46
N GLY A 310 -7.42 -2.62 0.41
CA GLY A 310 -5.97 -2.51 0.28
C GLY A 310 -5.48 -1.08 0.52
N ASP A 311 -6.09 -0.14 -0.20
CA ASP A 311 -5.67 1.26 -0.23
C ASP A 311 -5.82 1.96 1.12
N VAL A 312 -6.96 1.80 1.79
CA VAL A 312 -7.30 2.64 2.96
C VAL A 312 -7.37 1.92 4.30
N VAL A 313 -7.38 0.59 4.31
CA VAL A 313 -7.29 -0.20 5.55
C VAL A 313 -5.92 -0.86 5.65
N TRP A 314 -5.57 -1.69 4.66
CA TRP A 314 -4.37 -2.51 4.73
C TRP A 314 -3.09 -1.67 4.75
N VAL A 315 -2.86 -0.83 3.74
CA VAL A 315 -1.65 -0.02 3.63
C VAL A 315 -1.40 0.87 4.86
N PRO A 316 -2.31 1.78 5.25
CA PRO A 316 -2.02 2.70 6.35
C PRO A 316 -1.87 2.01 7.71
N HIS A 317 -2.64 0.98 8.01
CA HIS A 317 -2.65 0.37 9.35
C HIS A 317 -1.64 -0.77 9.51
N LEU A 318 -1.33 -1.52 8.44
CA LEU A 318 -0.28 -2.54 8.50
C LEU A 318 1.11 -1.92 8.38
N TYR A 319 1.29 -0.94 7.50
CA TYR A 319 2.63 -0.39 7.24
C TYR A 319 3.06 0.62 8.32
N SER A 320 2.16 1.06 9.19
CA SER A 320 2.48 1.87 10.37
C SER A 320 2.74 1.05 11.64
N ILE A 321 2.69 -0.29 11.58
CA ILE A 321 2.90 -1.14 12.77
C ILE A 321 4.26 -0.92 13.40
N GLN A 322 5.31 -0.67 12.60
CA GLN A 322 6.65 -0.46 13.13
C GLN A 322 6.74 0.86 13.91
N SER A 323 6.13 1.94 13.42
CA SER A 323 6.08 3.21 14.16
C SER A 323 5.18 3.10 15.39
N ARG A 324 4.05 2.38 15.30
CA ARG A 324 3.17 2.11 16.45
C ARG A 324 3.88 1.30 17.53
N TYR A 325 4.57 0.21 17.15
CA TYR A 325 5.39 -0.57 18.08
C TYR A 325 6.43 0.30 18.78
N LEU A 326 7.19 1.11 18.02
CA LEU A 326 8.23 1.98 18.57
C LEU A 326 7.67 3.09 19.45
N SER A 327 6.45 3.56 19.20
CA SER A 327 5.82 4.57 20.04
C SER A 327 5.53 4.09 21.46
N VAL A 328 5.34 2.77 21.64
CA VAL A 328 5.19 2.13 22.95
C VAL A 328 6.52 1.65 23.50
N PHE A 329 7.39 1.06 22.66
CA PHE A 329 8.71 0.58 23.05
C PHE A 329 9.82 1.46 22.44
N PRO A 330 10.35 2.44 23.20
CA PRO A 330 11.32 3.41 22.70
C PRO A 330 12.72 2.77 22.56
N TYR A 331 12.90 2.00 21.50
CA TYR A 331 14.17 1.35 21.19
C TYR A 331 15.16 2.32 20.58
N GLU A 332 16.36 2.42 21.13
CA GLU A 332 17.46 3.20 20.53
C GLU A 332 18.40 2.29 19.75
N LEU A 333 18.62 2.59 18.46
CA LEU A 333 19.53 1.85 17.60
C LEU A 333 20.99 2.18 17.88
N GLY A 334 21.26 3.45 18.21
CA GLY A 334 22.60 4.02 18.26
C GLY A 334 23.26 4.06 16.87
N LEU A 335 24.45 4.64 16.81
CA LEU A 335 25.18 4.84 15.54
C LEU A 335 25.39 3.53 14.76
N THR A 336 25.69 2.43 15.46
CA THR A 336 25.92 1.11 14.84
C THR A 336 24.63 0.55 14.24
N GLY A 337 23.51 0.59 14.97
CA GLY A 337 22.22 0.12 14.46
C GLY A 337 21.77 0.94 13.26
N MET A 338 21.91 2.26 13.32
CA MET A 338 21.63 3.15 12.19
C MET A 338 22.52 2.83 10.97
N ALA A 339 23.82 2.61 11.17
CA ALA A 339 24.73 2.25 10.09
C ALA A 339 24.34 0.92 9.41
N VAL A 340 23.90 -0.07 10.18
CA VAL A 340 23.39 -1.35 9.65
C VAL A 340 22.12 -1.13 8.81
N VAL A 341 21.14 -0.40 9.35
CA VAL A 341 19.88 -0.10 8.65
C VAL A 341 20.16 0.64 7.34
N LEU A 342 20.98 1.69 7.38
CA LEU A 342 21.37 2.46 6.20
C LEU A 342 22.18 1.63 5.20
N GLY A 343 23.07 0.74 5.68
CA GLY A 343 23.83 -0.17 4.84
C GLY A 343 22.94 -1.14 4.06
N VAL A 344 21.97 -1.78 4.73
CA VAL A 344 20.98 -2.66 4.08
C VAL A 344 20.16 -1.89 3.05
N THR A 345 19.70 -0.69 3.41
CA THR A 345 18.96 0.20 2.50
C THR A 345 19.79 0.58 1.28
N ALA A 346 21.05 0.96 1.46
CA ALA A 346 21.96 1.34 0.38
C ALA A 346 22.24 0.17 -0.58
N ILE A 347 22.40 -1.04 -0.05
CA ILE A 347 22.55 -2.26 -0.87
C ILE A 347 21.30 -2.50 -1.70
N GLY A 348 20.12 -2.50 -1.07
CA GLY A 348 18.84 -2.70 -1.75
C GLY A 348 18.60 -1.64 -2.84
N TYR A 349 18.84 -0.37 -2.52
CA TYR A 349 18.69 0.75 -3.46
C TYR A 349 19.65 0.64 -4.64
N SER A 350 20.91 0.25 -4.38
CA SER A 350 21.92 0.06 -5.43
C SER A 350 21.50 -1.02 -6.42
N ILE A 351 20.93 -2.13 -5.94
CA ILE A 351 20.39 -3.21 -6.78
C ILE A 351 19.17 -2.72 -7.56
N PHE A 352 18.16 -2.18 -6.86
CA PHE A 352 16.88 -1.76 -7.45
C PHE A 352 17.09 -0.68 -8.51
N ARG A 353 17.77 0.41 -8.14
CA ARG A 353 18.01 1.54 -9.02
C ARG A 353 19.04 1.20 -10.10
N GLY A 354 20.05 0.41 -9.77
CA GLY A 354 21.05 -0.08 -10.73
C GLY A 354 20.42 -0.89 -11.86
N ALA A 355 19.57 -1.87 -11.52
CA ALA A 355 18.87 -2.70 -12.50
C ALA A 355 17.93 -1.88 -13.39
N ASN A 356 17.12 -1.00 -12.79
CA ASN A 356 16.18 -0.15 -13.53
C ASN A 356 16.90 0.88 -14.41
N ASN A 357 17.97 1.52 -13.94
CA ASN A 357 18.75 2.45 -14.74
C ASN A 357 19.46 1.74 -15.90
N GLN A 358 19.96 0.51 -15.70
CA GLN A 358 20.53 -0.30 -16.78
C GLN A 358 19.47 -0.58 -17.86
N LYS A 359 18.27 -1.02 -17.46
CA LYS A 359 17.14 -1.25 -18.37
C LYS A 359 16.77 0.02 -19.14
N ASN A 360 16.65 1.14 -18.45
CA ASN A 360 16.25 2.41 -19.07
C ASN A 360 17.31 2.87 -20.08
N ARG A 361 18.58 2.94 -19.68
CA ARG A 361 19.69 3.35 -20.56
C ARG A 361 19.79 2.45 -21.79
N PHE A 362 19.69 1.13 -21.61
CA PHE A 362 19.72 0.19 -22.72
C PHE A 362 18.56 0.38 -23.69
N ARG A 363 17.35 0.69 -23.20
CA ARG A 363 16.18 0.95 -24.04
C ARG A 363 16.25 2.30 -24.77
N THR A 364 16.81 3.33 -24.13
CA THR A 364 16.92 4.67 -24.71
C THR A 364 18.10 4.80 -25.68
N ASN A 365 19.28 4.29 -25.29
CA ASN A 365 20.48 4.35 -26.11
C ASN A 365 21.32 3.07 -25.90
N PRO A 366 21.12 2.03 -26.73
CA PRO A 366 21.90 0.80 -26.68
C PRO A 366 23.41 1.00 -26.88
N ASN A 367 23.83 2.13 -27.48
CA ASN A 367 25.23 2.44 -27.75
C ASN A 367 25.90 3.23 -26.61
N ASP A 368 25.20 3.54 -25.51
CA ASP A 368 25.82 4.20 -24.36
C ASP A 368 26.97 3.34 -23.81
N PRO A 369 28.17 3.91 -23.59
CA PRO A 369 29.36 3.16 -23.15
C PRO A 369 29.13 2.28 -21.92
N ARG A 370 28.19 2.66 -21.05
CA ARG A 370 27.87 1.95 -19.79
C ARG A 370 27.02 0.70 -19.98
N VAL A 371 26.34 0.56 -21.13
CA VAL A 371 25.50 -0.59 -21.46
C VAL A 371 25.90 -1.27 -22.78
N LYS A 372 26.90 -0.76 -23.48
CA LYS A 372 27.38 -1.31 -24.76
C LYS A 372 27.79 -2.78 -24.69
N ASN A 373 28.30 -3.22 -23.54
CA ASN A 373 28.72 -4.61 -23.32
C ASN A 373 27.57 -5.55 -22.90
N ILE A 374 26.33 -5.05 -22.80
CA ILE A 374 25.18 -5.86 -22.42
C ILE A 374 24.76 -6.73 -23.60
N LYS A 375 24.88 -8.05 -23.41
CA LYS A 375 24.35 -9.09 -24.29
C LYS A 375 22.82 -9.15 -24.16
N TYR A 376 22.14 -9.38 -25.28
CA TYR A 376 20.67 -9.48 -25.34
C TYR A 376 20.22 -10.52 -26.38
N ILE A 377 18.97 -10.95 -26.27
CA ILE A 377 18.21 -11.69 -27.29
C ILE A 377 17.31 -10.70 -28.00
N GLU A 378 17.34 -10.71 -29.32
CA GLU A 378 16.37 -9.98 -30.14
C GLU A 378 15.16 -10.89 -30.37
N THR A 379 14.00 -10.42 -29.93
CA THR A 379 12.73 -11.16 -30.01
C THR A 379 12.06 -10.97 -31.35
N ALA A 380 11.24 -11.93 -31.79
CA ALA A 380 10.40 -11.81 -32.98
C ALA A 380 9.43 -10.60 -32.92
N ALA A 381 9.09 -10.15 -31.70
CA ALA A 381 8.32 -8.93 -31.47
C ALA A 381 9.12 -7.63 -31.64
N GLY A 382 10.38 -7.68 -32.08
CA GLY A 382 11.26 -6.53 -32.29
C GLY A 382 11.83 -5.93 -31.00
N SER A 383 11.55 -6.53 -29.85
CA SER A 383 12.08 -6.07 -28.55
C SER A 383 13.36 -6.81 -28.16
N LYS A 384 14.13 -6.24 -27.24
CA LYS A 384 15.43 -6.78 -26.79
C LYS A 384 15.37 -7.22 -25.33
N LEU A 385 15.69 -8.48 -25.05
CA LEU A 385 15.75 -9.06 -23.70
C LEU A 385 17.20 -9.19 -23.26
N MET A 386 17.60 -8.47 -22.21
CA MET A 386 18.99 -8.44 -21.74
C MET A 386 19.34 -9.73 -20.97
N ILE A 387 20.44 -10.41 -21.33
CA ILE A 387 20.89 -11.68 -20.72
C ILE A 387 22.21 -11.53 -19.95
N SER A 388 22.59 -10.30 -19.60
CA SER A 388 23.83 -9.99 -18.87
C SER A 388 23.65 -8.73 -18.02
N GLY A 389 24.63 -8.43 -17.16
CA GLY A 389 24.46 -7.39 -16.15
C GLY A 389 23.48 -7.83 -15.07
N TRP A 390 22.71 -6.89 -14.52
CA TRP A 390 21.70 -7.17 -13.48
C TRP A 390 20.67 -8.19 -13.98
N TRP A 391 20.15 -7.97 -15.19
CA TRP A 391 19.13 -8.82 -15.82
C TRP A 391 19.67 -10.18 -16.28
N GLY A 392 21.00 -10.39 -16.24
CA GLY A 392 21.60 -11.70 -16.43
C GLY A 392 21.73 -12.53 -15.13
N LEU A 393 21.66 -11.90 -13.96
CA LEU A 393 21.74 -12.58 -12.67
C LEU A 393 20.40 -13.21 -12.28
N ALA A 394 19.32 -12.45 -12.42
CA ALA A 394 17.95 -12.90 -12.23
C ALA A 394 17.01 -12.06 -13.09
N ARG A 395 15.89 -12.66 -13.52
CA ARG A 395 14.92 -12.00 -14.40
C ARG A 395 14.24 -10.78 -13.75
N HIS A 396 14.12 -10.80 -12.43
CA HIS A 396 13.53 -9.77 -11.58
C HIS A 396 14.44 -9.39 -10.42
N ILE A 397 15.74 -9.19 -10.70
CA ILE A 397 16.72 -8.77 -9.68
C ILE A 397 16.38 -7.43 -9.03
N ASN A 398 15.61 -6.57 -9.71
CA ASN A 398 15.07 -5.35 -9.12
C ASN A 398 14.13 -5.65 -7.96
N TYR A 399 13.36 -6.75 -7.99
CA TYR A 399 12.50 -7.16 -6.88
C TYR A 399 13.31 -7.62 -5.67
N LEU A 400 14.50 -8.22 -5.87
CA LEU A 400 15.42 -8.48 -4.76
C LEU A 400 15.90 -7.19 -4.10
N GLY A 401 16.25 -6.18 -4.90
CA GLY A 401 16.62 -4.87 -4.38
C GLY A 401 15.49 -4.22 -3.58
N ASP A 402 14.27 -4.28 -4.11
CA ASP A 402 13.06 -3.76 -3.46
C ASP A 402 12.76 -4.49 -2.13
N TRP A 403 12.80 -5.82 -2.15
CA TRP A 403 12.63 -6.63 -0.94
C TRP A 403 13.70 -6.33 0.10
N THR A 404 14.97 -6.14 -0.32
CA THR A 404 16.06 -5.78 0.59
C THR A 404 15.85 -4.40 1.21
N MET A 405 15.38 -3.41 0.45
CA MET A 405 15.03 -2.09 1.00
C MET A 405 13.87 -2.18 1.99
N SER A 406 12.94 -3.12 1.81
CA SER A 406 11.79 -3.32 2.71
C SER A 406 12.21 -3.67 4.15
N TRP A 407 13.43 -4.18 4.35
CA TRP A 407 14.00 -4.41 5.69
C TRP A 407 14.27 -3.12 6.45
N ALA A 408 14.49 -1.99 5.75
CA ALA A 408 14.71 -0.69 6.37
C ALA A 408 13.53 -0.23 7.23
N TYR A 409 12.32 -0.73 6.96
CA TYR A 409 11.14 -0.45 7.76
C TYR A 409 11.09 -1.31 9.03
N CYS A 410 11.60 -2.54 8.96
CA CYS A 410 11.48 -3.53 10.04
C CYS A 410 12.68 -3.50 10.98
N LEU A 411 13.91 -3.42 10.46
CA LEU A 411 15.14 -3.45 11.25
C LEU A 411 15.21 -2.42 12.39
N PRO A 412 14.64 -1.21 12.26
CA PRO A 412 14.60 -0.26 13.37
C PRO A 412 13.83 -0.74 14.60
N THR A 413 12.99 -1.79 14.51
CA THR A 413 12.31 -2.37 15.68
C THR A 413 13.18 -3.39 16.42
N GLY A 414 14.36 -3.73 15.88
CA GLY A 414 15.30 -4.68 16.47
C GLY A 414 14.71 -6.08 16.59
N VAL A 415 15.20 -6.85 17.58
CA VAL A 415 14.59 -8.13 17.96
C VAL A 415 13.35 -7.81 18.80
N ALA A 416 12.26 -7.50 18.12
CA ALA A 416 11.06 -6.92 18.71
C ALA A 416 10.37 -7.84 19.73
N GLY A 417 9.79 -7.24 20.76
CA GLY A 417 9.06 -7.88 21.85
C GLY A 417 9.11 -7.06 23.13
N TYR A 418 7.97 -6.74 23.74
CA TYR A 418 7.92 -6.06 25.04
C TYR A 418 6.70 -6.48 25.86
N VAL A 419 6.80 -6.31 27.17
CA VAL A 419 5.70 -6.37 28.13
C VAL A 419 5.61 -5.02 28.86
N LEU A 420 4.41 -4.59 29.21
CA LEU A 420 4.20 -3.39 30.00
C LEU A 420 4.17 -3.77 31.49
N ILE A 421 5.06 -3.14 32.25
CA ILE A 421 5.14 -3.31 33.71
C ILE A 421 4.66 -2.01 34.35
N GLU A 422 3.70 -2.13 35.26
CA GLU A 422 3.28 -1.03 36.12
C GLU A 422 4.21 -0.96 37.33
N SER A 423 4.82 0.21 37.54
CA SER A 423 5.65 0.49 38.70
C SER A 423 5.19 1.79 39.36
N ILE A 424 5.28 1.86 40.69
CA ILE A 424 4.95 3.09 41.41
C ILE A 424 6.23 3.91 41.51
N ASN A 425 6.21 5.13 40.98
CA ASN A 425 7.33 6.05 41.11
C ASN A 425 7.53 6.40 42.61
N PRO A 426 8.69 6.07 43.22
CA PRO A 426 8.89 6.29 44.65
C PRO A 426 8.87 7.77 45.07
N ALA A 427 9.14 8.69 44.15
CA ALA A 427 9.23 10.12 44.42
C ALA A 427 7.90 10.85 44.25
N SER A 428 7.05 10.44 43.30
CA SER A 428 5.77 11.11 43.01
C SER A 428 4.54 10.30 43.45
N GLY A 429 4.70 9.02 43.78
CA GLY A 429 3.59 8.11 44.07
C GLY A 429 2.73 7.76 42.86
N ALA A 430 3.07 8.25 41.66
CA ALA A 430 2.34 7.99 40.43
C ALA A 430 2.65 6.60 39.87
N VAL A 431 1.62 5.90 39.36
CA VAL A 431 1.80 4.66 38.60
C VAL A 431 2.38 5.02 37.23
N GLN A 432 3.54 4.45 36.91
CA GLN A 432 4.21 4.56 35.63
C GLN A 432 4.17 3.21 34.91
N LYS A 433 3.66 3.21 33.67
CA LYS A 433 3.76 2.08 32.75
C LYS A 433 5.07 2.16 31.99
N GLN A 434 5.88 1.13 32.07
CA GLN A 434 7.14 1.04 31.34
C GLN A 434 7.14 -0.20 30.45
N ALA A 435 7.44 -0.01 29.16
CA ALA A 435 7.66 -1.12 28.25
C ALA A 435 9.07 -1.70 28.50
N VAL A 436 9.13 -2.98 28.87
CA VAL A 436 10.37 -3.70 29.16
C VAL A 436 10.44 -4.93 28.28
N GLN A 437 11.63 -5.24 27.77
CA GLN A 437 11.89 -6.46 27.03
C GLN A 437 12.51 -7.51 27.95
N THR A 438 11.79 -8.61 28.17
CA THR A 438 12.31 -9.79 28.88
C THR A 438 12.88 -10.82 27.90
N PRO A 439 13.72 -11.77 28.35
CA PRO A 439 14.22 -12.85 27.49
C PRO A 439 13.11 -13.70 26.85
N GLU A 440 11.98 -13.88 27.55
CA GLU A 440 10.88 -14.73 27.12
C GLU A 440 10.06 -14.09 25.99
N ILE A 441 9.89 -12.75 26.01
CA ILE A 441 9.12 -12.01 25.00
C ILE A 441 9.97 -11.59 23.79
N ARG A 442 11.29 -11.50 23.96
CA ARG A 442 12.22 -11.04 22.93
C ARG A 442 12.12 -11.91 21.68
N GLY A 443 11.84 -11.28 20.54
CA GLY A 443 11.73 -11.92 19.23
C GLY A 443 10.30 -12.26 18.83
N PHE A 444 9.37 -12.45 19.78
CA PHE A 444 7.98 -12.73 19.45
C PHE A 444 7.25 -11.52 18.84
N GLY A 445 7.67 -10.30 19.17
CA GLY A 445 7.17 -9.07 18.54
C GLY A 445 7.55 -8.92 17.06
N MET A 446 8.51 -9.72 16.57
CA MET A 446 8.88 -9.74 15.15
C MET A 446 7.74 -10.26 14.29
N ILE A 447 6.84 -11.10 14.83
CA ILE A 447 5.65 -11.60 14.11
C ILE A 447 4.83 -10.43 13.57
N PHE A 448 4.75 -9.30 14.29
CA PHE A 448 4.02 -8.11 13.86
C PHE A 448 4.91 -7.17 13.05
N THR A 449 6.07 -6.82 13.60
CA THR A 449 6.92 -5.76 13.02
C THR A 449 7.65 -6.20 11.73
N TYR A 450 7.88 -7.50 11.56
CA TYR A 450 8.52 -8.07 10.35
C TYR A 450 7.51 -8.72 9.41
N PHE A 451 6.22 -8.77 9.76
CA PHE A 451 5.16 -9.29 8.88
C PHE A 451 5.14 -8.59 7.52
N TYR A 452 5.36 -7.27 7.51
CA TYR A 452 5.44 -6.49 6.29
C TYR A 452 6.44 -7.08 5.28
N MET A 453 7.62 -7.49 5.76
CA MET A 453 8.66 -8.06 4.91
C MET A 453 8.27 -9.43 4.34
N LEU A 454 7.58 -10.27 5.13
CA LEU A 454 7.04 -11.54 4.67
C LEU A 454 5.94 -11.32 3.62
N TYR A 455 4.97 -10.46 3.95
CA TYR A 455 3.87 -10.08 3.06
C TYR A 455 4.40 -9.52 1.73
N PHE A 456 5.39 -8.61 1.79
CA PHE A 456 5.96 -7.99 0.61
C PHE A 456 6.73 -9.01 -0.24
N GLY A 457 7.43 -9.96 0.38
CA GLY A 457 8.04 -11.09 -0.33
C GLY A 457 7.01 -11.93 -1.10
N VAL A 458 5.90 -12.29 -0.47
CA VAL A 458 4.79 -13.02 -1.11
C VAL A 458 4.20 -12.21 -2.27
N LEU A 459 4.00 -10.90 -2.07
CA LEU A 459 3.49 -9.99 -3.10
C LEU A 459 4.44 -9.91 -4.31
N LEU A 460 5.75 -9.82 -4.07
CA LEU A 460 6.75 -9.78 -5.13
C LEU A 460 6.82 -11.09 -5.92
N ILE A 461 6.68 -12.24 -5.25
CA ILE A 461 6.58 -13.55 -5.91
C ILE A 461 5.33 -13.62 -6.78
N HIS A 462 4.17 -13.24 -6.24
CA HIS A 462 2.93 -13.24 -7.02
C HIS A 462 3.01 -12.29 -8.22
N ARG A 463 3.62 -11.10 -8.03
CA ARG A 463 3.84 -10.12 -9.10
C ARG A 463 4.78 -10.66 -10.18
N GLU A 464 5.87 -11.30 -9.78
CA GLU A 464 6.80 -11.97 -10.69
C GLU A 464 6.07 -13.03 -11.54
N MET A 465 5.25 -13.87 -10.92
CA MET A 465 4.49 -14.90 -11.64
C MET A 465 3.58 -14.28 -12.71
N ARG A 466 2.88 -13.19 -12.40
CA ARG A 466 2.03 -12.48 -13.37
C ARG A 466 2.84 -11.84 -14.50
N ASP A 467 4.01 -11.29 -14.19
CA ASP A 467 4.92 -10.72 -15.18
C ASP A 467 5.49 -11.79 -16.12
N GLU A 468 5.85 -12.96 -15.60
CA GLU A 468 6.32 -14.12 -16.37
C GLU A 468 5.24 -14.60 -17.34
N GLU A 469 4.00 -14.78 -16.88
CA GLU A 469 2.88 -15.18 -17.75
C GLU A 469 2.66 -14.16 -18.88
N LYS A 470 2.73 -12.87 -18.57
CA LYS A 470 2.60 -11.79 -19.55
C LYS A 470 3.73 -11.83 -20.57
N CYS A 471 4.97 -12.04 -20.12
CA CYS A 471 6.13 -12.12 -20.99
C CYS A 471 6.10 -13.39 -21.85
N GLU A 472 5.64 -14.53 -21.32
CA GLU A 472 5.47 -15.77 -22.06
C GLU A 472 4.42 -15.61 -23.17
N LYS A 473 3.25 -15.03 -22.86
CA LYS A 473 2.21 -14.75 -23.86
C LYS A 473 2.70 -13.83 -24.97
N LYS A 474 3.53 -12.83 -24.62
CA LYS A 474 4.03 -11.83 -25.57
C LYS A 474 5.19 -12.32 -26.43
N TYR A 475 6.14 -13.04 -25.85
CA TYR A 475 7.41 -13.38 -26.49
C TYR A 475 7.53 -14.86 -26.87
N GLY A 476 6.65 -15.73 -26.37
CA GLY A 476 6.56 -17.14 -26.76
C GLY A 476 7.90 -17.88 -26.66
N ALA A 477 8.38 -18.39 -27.81
CA ALA A 477 9.63 -19.15 -27.88
C ALA A 477 10.87 -18.35 -27.43
N ASP A 478 10.90 -17.03 -27.67
CA ASP A 478 12.01 -16.19 -27.23
C ASP A 478 12.03 -16.04 -25.71
N TRP A 479 10.87 -16.06 -25.05
CA TRP A 479 10.80 -16.09 -23.59
C TRP A 479 11.38 -17.40 -23.05
N LYS A 480 11.01 -18.54 -23.64
CA LYS A 480 11.55 -19.84 -23.24
C LYS A 480 13.06 -19.92 -23.42
N ARG A 481 13.58 -19.33 -24.49
CA ARG A 481 15.03 -19.18 -24.68
C ARG A 481 15.64 -18.28 -23.61
N TYR A 482 15.02 -17.15 -23.30
CA TYR A 482 15.47 -16.24 -22.27
C TYR A 482 15.55 -16.92 -20.89
N THR A 483 14.49 -17.60 -20.47
CA THR A 483 14.42 -18.29 -19.16
C THR A 483 15.36 -19.48 -19.06
N SER A 484 15.74 -20.10 -20.19
CA SER A 484 16.77 -21.16 -20.20
C SER A 484 18.18 -20.64 -19.89
N ILE A 485 18.45 -19.36 -20.22
CA ILE A 485 19.72 -18.68 -19.99
C ILE A 485 19.71 -18.05 -18.60
N VAL A 486 18.74 -17.18 -18.31
CA VAL A 486 18.58 -16.52 -17.03
C VAL A 486 17.57 -17.31 -16.20
N ARG A 487 18.08 -18.32 -15.46
CA ARG A 487 17.23 -19.31 -14.76
C ARG A 487 16.56 -18.78 -13.50
N SER A 488 17.26 -17.94 -12.73
CA SER A 488 16.73 -17.38 -11.48
C SER A 488 15.68 -16.30 -11.76
N ARG A 489 14.62 -16.34 -10.97
CA ARG A 489 13.50 -15.40 -11.00
C ARG A 489 13.86 -14.13 -10.24
N ILE A 490 14.12 -14.23 -8.94
CA ILE A 490 14.37 -13.08 -8.06
C ILE A 490 15.71 -13.21 -7.36
N ILE A 491 15.99 -14.37 -6.76
CA ILE A 491 17.18 -14.59 -5.92
C ILE A 491 18.17 -15.47 -6.70
N PRO A 492 19.31 -14.90 -7.16
CA PRO A 492 20.29 -15.65 -7.94
C PRO A 492 20.71 -16.95 -7.24
N GLY A 493 20.55 -18.07 -7.94
CA GLY A 493 20.93 -19.41 -7.45
C GLY A 493 19.95 -20.06 -6.46
N ILE A 494 18.88 -19.39 -6.04
CA ILE A 494 17.90 -19.92 -5.07
C ILE A 494 16.50 -20.05 -5.69
N TYR A 495 15.97 -18.95 -6.27
CA TYR A 495 14.64 -18.85 -6.87
C TYR A 495 14.72 -18.02 -8.14
#